data_AF-A0A6J4U005-F1
#
_entry.id   AF-A0A6J4U005-F1
#
_cell.length_a   1.000
_cell.length_b   1.000
_cell.length_c   1.000
_cell.angle_alpha   90.00
_cell.angle_beta   90.00
_cell.angle_gamma   90.00
#
_symmetry.space_group_name_H-M   'P 1'
#
loop_
_entity.id
_entity.type
_entity.pdbx_description
1 polymer ?
#
loop_
_entity_poly.entity_id
_entity_poly.type
_entity_poly.pdbx_seq_one_letter_code
_entity_poly.pdbx_strand_id
1 'polypeptide(L)'
;MVTVLRSALTVALTAAVAAPAAAAAAPRAHDFERSLSDGKARAASAVTTVDAGRPFDVVGLRWTAAPDHPHVELRVRVDGRWKRWVDVPAHHSARGSDPVLAAGADAVQLRGTRGIRGLRLRFVRVKGSERAAPRARAAQSGPPPIVPRAQWDPGNQCAPRDTPTMGSVQMAFVHHTVSANDYAPEQSAQMVLGICRFHRNSNGWDDVGYNFFVDKYGQLFEGRAGGIDQPVVGAQAQGWNSQSTGVANLGTYEDVPQTDQALDAMSRLLAWKLPLHGAPVTGTVTLASGGGETNRHPKGQAVTYERISGHRDGNATACPGEMLFGQLPRVRQMAAGRAPAVIGPGPAVGAASKLTLGVQRSALAFPEPARLGGRLTDPGGVGIGGVQVRIQVLTATGFKAVGAAGTDAEGNFTAELPSTRNRTIRALVGNIASAPVKVAVAPQVVATSRATRVLAGRQRAVLLGSVRPAKAAVTVVVAREVGGRYVRVAALRVKTVRGRFRAVVPLTKPGLYRLRVTFRGDKLNVAGGQADAYVRAVRKLNGAAAAPAGR
;
A
#
# COMPACT_ATOMS: atom_id res chain seq x y z
N MET A 1 36.27 48.06 -48.18
CA MET A 1 35.28 48.14 -47.09
C MET A 1 34.71 46.76 -46.86
N VAL A 2 34.34 46.47 -45.61
CA VAL A 2 33.79 45.21 -45.04
C VAL A 2 34.85 44.26 -44.46
N THR A 3 35.18 44.55 -43.20
CA THR A 3 35.93 43.71 -42.26
C THR A 3 34.93 42.84 -41.50
N VAL A 4 35.06 41.51 -41.55
CA VAL A 4 34.22 40.57 -40.80
C VAL A 4 34.88 40.29 -39.45
N LEU A 5 34.36 40.88 -38.36
CA LEU A 5 34.74 40.52 -36.99
C LEU A 5 33.95 39.30 -36.52
N ARG A 6 34.66 38.23 -36.15
CA ARG A 6 34.13 37.09 -35.40
C ARG A 6 34.15 37.43 -33.90
N SER A 7 32.97 37.61 -33.30
CA SER A 7 32.81 37.74 -31.85
C SER A 7 32.74 36.36 -31.20
N ALA A 8 33.70 36.05 -30.32
CA ALA A 8 33.67 34.88 -29.46
C ALA A 8 32.83 35.18 -28.21
N LEU A 9 31.73 34.44 -28.02
CA LEU A 9 30.88 34.53 -26.84
C LEU A 9 31.41 33.57 -25.77
N THR A 10 32.00 34.10 -24.70
CA THR A 10 32.42 33.33 -23.52
C THR A 10 31.22 33.11 -22.61
N VAL A 11 30.75 31.86 -22.47
CA VAL A 11 29.72 31.48 -21.50
C VAL A 11 30.40 31.23 -20.15
N ALA A 12 30.24 32.15 -19.20
CA ALA A 12 30.65 31.95 -17.82
C ALA A 12 29.65 31.02 -17.13
N LEU A 13 30.08 29.78 -16.86
CA LEU A 13 29.30 28.80 -16.11
C LEU A 13 29.48 29.06 -14.60
N THR A 14 28.59 29.82 -13.97
CA THR A 14 28.56 29.94 -12.51
C THR A 14 28.01 28.64 -11.91
N ALA A 15 28.91 27.80 -11.39
CA ALA A 15 28.54 26.67 -10.56
C ALA A 15 27.99 27.17 -9.23
N ALA A 16 26.67 27.24 -9.09
CA ALA A 16 26.01 27.42 -7.81
C ALA A 16 26.26 26.14 -6.98
N VAL A 17 27.17 26.22 -6.01
CA VAL A 17 27.35 25.19 -4.99
C VAL A 17 26.09 25.21 -4.12
N ALA A 18 25.17 24.29 -4.38
CA ALA A 18 24.04 24.06 -3.49
C ALA A 18 24.59 23.60 -2.13
N ALA A 19 24.44 24.43 -1.10
CA ALA A 19 24.67 24.02 0.27
C ALA A 19 23.78 22.79 0.58
N PRO A 20 24.27 21.81 1.37
CA PRO A 20 23.46 20.66 1.74
C PRO A 20 22.26 21.16 2.56
N ALA A 21 21.05 20.91 2.06
CA ALA A 21 19.84 21.10 2.86
C ALA A 21 20.01 20.26 4.14
N ALA A 22 20.07 20.92 5.29
CA ALA A 22 20.11 20.24 6.58
C ALA A 22 18.94 19.25 6.62
N ALA A 23 19.24 17.96 6.83
CA ALA A 23 18.22 16.95 6.98
C ALA A 23 17.34 17.34 8.19
N ALA A 24 16.11 17.80 7.92
CA ALA A 24 15.15 18.10 8.97
C ALA A 24 15.01 16.88 9.88
N ALA A 25 15.09 17.10 11.20
CA ALA A 25 14.97 16.02 12.16
C ALA A 25 13.58 15.37 12.02
N ALA A 26 13.53 14.04 11.98
CA ALA A 26 12.27 13.31 11.93
C ALA A 26 11.32 13.75 13.05
N PRO A 27 10.00 13.91 12.79
CA PRO A 27 9.05 14.34 13.79
C PRO A 27 9.08 13.41 15.00
N ARG A 28 9.02 13.95 16.23
CA ARG A 28 8.99 13.18 17.48
C ARG A 28 7.76 13.49 18.31
N ALA A 29 6.98 12.46 18.62
CA ALA A 29 5.74 12.53 19.41
C ALA A 29 5.99 12.15 20.88
N HIS A 30 5.45 12.96 21.78
CA HIS A 30 5.53 12.79 23.22
C HIS A 30 4.12 12.91 23.83
N ASP A 31 3.73 11.89 24.59
CA ASP A 31 2.42 11.85 25.24
C ASP A 31 2.57 12.31 26.69
N PHE A 32 1.61 13.07 27.21
CA PHE A 32 1.58 13.47 28.61
C PHE A 32 0.15 13.75 29.08
N GLU A 33 -0.06 13.90 30.39
CA GLU A 33 -1.40 14.12 30.93
C GLU A 33 -1.47 15.16 32.05
N ARG A 34 -2.70 15.65 32.27
CA ARG A 34 -3.09 16.45 33.42
C ARG A 34 -4.39 15.91 34.00
N SER A 35 -4.36 15.58 35.28
CA SER A 35 -5.56 15.23 36.04
C SER A 35 -6.23 16.49 36.56
N LEU A 36 -7.55 16.58 36.41
CA LEU A 36 -8.35 17.57 37.12
C LEU A 36 -8.85 16.90 38.39
N SER A 37 -8.42 17.41 39.55
CA SER A 37 -8.92 16.98 40.85
C SER A 37 -10.44 17.15 40.90
N ASP A 38 -11.17 16.18 41.48
CA ASP A 38 -12.64 16.04 41.53
C ASP A 38 -13.42 17.22 42.20
N GLY A 39 -12.76 18.35 42.47
CA GLY A 39 -13.33 19.56 43.06
C GLY A 39 -13.39 20.80 42.16
N LYS A 40 -12.72 20.83 40.99
CA LYS A 40 -12.62 22.07 40.17
C LYS A 40 -13.65 22.21 39.03
N ALA A 41 -14.41 21.16 38.71
CA ALA A 41 -15.51 21.21 37.74
C ALA A 41 -16.87 21.56 38.40
N ARG A 42 -16.86 22.42 39.43
CA ARG A 42 -18.05 22.78 40.22
C ARG A 42 -18.67 24.10 39.77
N ALA A 43 -19.07 24.18 38.51
CA ALA A 43 -20.31 24.83 38.09
C ALA A 43 -20.56 24.48 36.62
N ALA A 44 -21.79 24.09 36.28
CA ALA A 44 -22.22 24.13 34.89
C ALA A 44 -22.13 25.61 34.49
N SER A 45 -21.34 25.92 33.45
CA SER A 45 -20.94 27.25 32.98
C SER A 45 -19.65 27.86 33.54
N ALA A 46 -18.97 27.27 34.54
CA ALA A 46 -17.62 27.75 34.91
C ALA A 46 -16.58 27.22 33.92
N VAL A 47 -15.96 28.14 33.18
CA VAL A 47 -14.83 27.84 32.31
C VAL A 47 -13.65 27.38 33.17
N THR A 48 -13.26 26.11 33.03
CA THR A 48 -12.09 25.56 33.70
C THR A 48 -10.87 25.78 32.81
N THR A 49 -9.89 26.55 33.30
CA THR A 49 -8.61 26.76 32.59
C THR A 49 -7.57 25.78 33.09
N VAL A 50 -6.90 25.10 32.16
CA VAL A 50 -5.84 24.13 32.42
C VAL A 50 -4.61 24.56 31.65
N ASP A 51 -3.55 24.92 32.37
CA ASP A 51 -2.23 25.10 31.78
C ASP A 51 -1.62 23.71 31.52
N ALA A 52 -1.21 23.45 30.27
CA ALA A 52 -0.62 22.15 29.93
C ALA A 52 0.80 22.01 30.51
N GLY A 53 1.46 23.13 30.84
CA GLY A 53 2.85 23.21 31.31
C GLY A 53 3.88 22.91 30.21
N ARG A 54 3.44 22.70 28.97
CA ARG A 54 4.23 22.58 27.74
C ARG A 54 3.32 22.63 26.51
N PRO A 55 3.83 23.03 25.35
CA PRO A 55 3.06 23.01 24.11
C PRO A 55 2.59 21.60 23.73
N PHE A 56 1.42 21.49 23.12
CA PHE A 56 0.81 20.27 22.60
C PHE A 56 0.11 20.52 21.26
N ASP A 57 -0.11 19.45 20.50
CA ASP A 57 -0.72 19.51 19.17
C ASP A 57 -2.04 18.76 19.08
N VAL A 58 -2.27 17.84 20.02
CA VAL A 58 -3.54 17.14 20.21
C VAL A 58 -3.87 17.09 21.68
N VAL A 59 -5.14 17.28 22.01
CA VAL A 59 -5.70 17.04 23.33
C VAL A 59 -6.98 16.23 23.21
N GLY A 60 -7.20 15.29 24.13
CA GLY A 60 -8.51 14.66 24.31
C GLY A 60 -8.76 14.36 25.77
N LEU A 61 -9.99 13.97 26.08
CA LEU A 61 -10.48 13.81 27.44
C LEU A 61 -10.66 12.33 27.76
N ARG A 62 -10.38 11.94 29.00
CA ARG A 62 -10.67 10.61 29.56
C ARG A 62 -11.39 10.78 30.89
N TRP A 63 -12.33 9.90 31.20
CA TRP A 63 -13.07 9.92 32.46
C TRP A 63 -13.27 8.50 33.00
N THR A 64 -13.54 8.41 34.31
CA THR A 64 -13.90 7.15 34.96
C THR A 64 -15.40 6.89 34.89
N ALA A 65 -16.21 7.95 34.96
CA ALA A 65 -17.65 7.93 34.81
C ALA A 65 -18.16 9.26 34.24
N ALA A 66 -19.21 9.24 33.44
CA ALA A 66 -19.90 10.41 32.91
C ALA A 66 -21.41 10.10 32.79
N PRO A 67 -22.28 11.13 32.74
CA PRO A 67 -23.68 10.95 32.37
C PRO A 67 -23.84 10.39 30.96
N ASP A 68 -25.03 9.87 30.64
CA ASP A 68 -25.38 9.47 29.28
C ASP A 68 -25.32 10.70 28.36
N HIS A 69 -24.52 10.60 27.28
CA HIS A 69 -24.22 11.69 26.33
C HIS A 69 -23.61 12.95 26.98
N PRO A 70 -22.36 12.90 27.48
CA PRO A 70 -21.71 14.08 28.04
C PRO A 70 -21.39 15.09 26.93
N HIS A 71 -21.81 16.34 27.12
CA HIS A 71 -21.46 17.46 26.25
C HIS A 71 -20.29 18.22 26.86
N VAL A 72 -19.20 18.35 26.11
CA VAL A 72 -18.02 19.09 26.53
C VAL A 72 -17.54 19.93 25.37
N GLU A 73 -17.41 21.22 25.58
CA GLU A 73 -16.71 22.11 24.65
C GLU A 73 -15.32 22.42 25.19
N LEU A 74 -14.34 22.49 24.29
CA LEU A 74 -13.05 23.08 24.62
C LEU A 74 -12.68 24.22 23.68
N ARG A 75 -11.81 25.08 24.17
CA ARG A 75 -10.95 25.91 23.32
C ARG A 75 -9.51 25.81 23.78
N VAL A 76 -8.59 26.02 22.86
CA VAL A 76 -7.16 25.98 23.12
C VAL A 76 -6.54 27.37 22.96
N ARG A 77 -5.43 27.62 23.65
CA ARG A 77 -4.66 28.85 23.50
C ARG A 77 -3.42 28.56 22.66
N VAL A 78 -3.22 29.30 21.58
CA VAL A 78 -2.04 29.24 20.72
C VAL A 78 -1.47 30.65 20.62
N ASP A 79 -0.16 30.80 20.83
CA ASP A 79 0.53 32.10 20.81
C ASP A 79 -0.17 33.18 21.65
N GLY A 80 -0.58 32.78 22.87
CA GLY A 80 -1.27 33.66 23.82
C GLY A 80 -2.73 33.98 23.48
N ARG A 81 -3.27 33.49 22.36
CA ARG A 81 -4.65 33.77 21.92
C ARG A 81 -5.55 32.54 22.04
N TRP A 82 -6.70 32.72 22.68
CA TRP A 82 -7.74 31.69 22.73
C TRP A 82 -8.40 31.54 21.36
N LYS A 83 -8.48 30.29 20.89
CA LYS A 83 -9.22 29.93 19.68
C LYS A 83 -10.71 29.81 19.98
N ARG A 84 -11.51 29.59 18.94
CA ARG A 84 -12.96 29.37 19.09
C ARG A 84 -13.23 28.13 19.95
N TRP A 85 -14.39 28.14 20.61
CA TRP A 85 -14.92 26.94 21.24
C TRP A 85 -15.27 25.92 20.16
N VAL A 86 -14.96 24.66 20.44
CA VAL A 86 -15.36 23.50 19.63
C VAL A 86 -16.02 22.48 20.54
N ASP A 87 -17.12 21.90 20.07
CA ASP A 87 -17.72 20.74 20.72
C ASP A 87 -16.77 19.54 20.60
N VAL A 88 -16.65 18.77 21.68
CA VAL A 88 -15.75 17.63 21.80
C VAL A 88 -16.58 16.35 21.83
N PRO A 89 -16.69 15.65 20.70
CA PRO A 89 -17.50 14.46 20.60
C PRO A 89 -16.93 13.30 21.42
N ALA A 90 -17.80 12.39 21.86
CA ALA A 90 -17.45 11.20 22.64
C ALA A 90 -17.98 9.91 21.98
N HIS A 91 -17.95 9.85 20.64
CA HIS A 91 -18.66 8.80 19.89
C HIS A 91 -17.81 7.57 19.59
N HIS A 92 -16.50 7.61 19.86
CA HIS A 92 -15.62 6.47 19.65
C HIS A 92 -15.21 5.75 20.95
N SER A 93 -15.56 6.28 22.13
CA SER A 93 -15.26 5.65 23.42
C SER A 93 -16.25 6.04 24.51
N ALA A 94 -16.83 5.04 25.19
CA ALA A 94 -17.68 5.27 26.37
C ALA A 94 -16.94 5.95 27.55
N ARG A 95 -15.60 5.97 27.52
CA ARG A 95 -14.75 6.48 28.63
C ARG A 95 -13.82 7.61 28.20
N GLY A 96 -14.07 8.25 27.06
CA GLY A 96 -13.27 9.38 26.61
C GLY A 96 -13.75 10.02 25.33
N SER A 97 -13.18 11.18 25.04
CA SER A 97 -13.53 11.96 23.86
C SER A 97 -12.70 11.59 22.64
N ASP A 98 -13.15 12.08 21.49
CA ASP A 98 -12.35 12.17 20.28
C ASP A 98 -11.21 13.19 20.46
N PRO A 99 -10.09 13.05 19.72
CA PRO A 99 -8.98 13.98 19.80
C PRO A 99 -9.33 15.33 19.15
N VAL A 100 -8.97 16.41 19.83
CA VAL A 100 -9.00 17.77 19.29
C VAL A 100 -7.62 18.23 18.91
N LEU A 101 -7.48 18.70 17.67
CA LEU A 101 -6.26 19.23 17.12
C LEU A 101 -6.07 20.68 17.58
N ALA A 102 -4.87 20.95 18.07
CA ALA A 102 -4.51 22.19 18.77
C ALA A 102 -3.22 22.84 18.26
N ALA A 103 -2.51 22.17 17.33
CA ALA A 103 -1.41 22.70 16.51
C ALA A 103 -0.46 23.68 17.23
N GLY A 104 0.10 23.29 18.38
CA GLY A 104 1.06 24.08 19.14
C GLY A 104 0.49 24.83 20.35
N ALA A 105 -0.73 24.53 20.77
CA ALA A 105 -1.35 25.15 21.93
C ALA A 105 -0.61 24.92 23.25
N ASP A 106 -0.77 25.82 24.22
CA ASP A 106 -0.13 25.77 25.54
C ASP A 106 -1.12 25.66 26.71
N ALA A 107 -2.40 25.99 26.49
CA ALA A 107 -3.45 25.89 27.49
C ALA A 107 -4.79 25.44 26.89
N VAL A 108 -5.65 24.91 27.76
CA VAL A 108 -6.99 24.42 27.44
C VAL A 108 -8.01 25.11 28.34
N GLN A 109 -9.14 25.51 27.78
CA GLN A 109 -10.32 25.87 28.52
C GLN A 109 -11.45 24.91 28.21
N LEU A 110 -12.17 24.47 29.25
CA LEU A 110 -13.25 23.49 29.16
C LEU A 110 -14.53 24.07 29.76
N ARG A 111 -15.67 23.75 29.15
CA ARG A 111 -17.00 23.96 29.73
C ARG A 111 -17.91 22.81 29.29
N GLY A 112 -18.93 22.48 30.07
CA GLY A 112 -19.83 21.38 29.70
C GLY A 112 -20.64 20.78 30.85
N THR A 113 -21.13 19.56 30.61
CA THR A 113 -22.04 18.81 31.48
C THR A 113 -21.42 18.51 32.86
N ARG A 114 -22.23 18.65 33.91
CA ARG A 114 -21.86 18.26 35.29
C ARG A 114 -21.76 16.74 35.42
N GLY A 115 -21.02 16.26 36.42
CA GLY A 115 -21.03 14.83 36.81
C GLY A 115 -20.00 13.94 36.12
N ILE A 116 -19.10 14.50 35.30
CA ILE A 116 -17.93 13.77 34.78
C ILE A 116 -16.92 13.60 35.92
N ARG A 117 -16.60 12.35 36.29
CA ARG A 117 -15.66 12.01 37.38
C ARG A 117 -14.31 11.53 36.84
N GLY A 118 -13.23 11.83 37.57
CA GLY A 118 -11.89 11.38 37.20
C GLY A 118 -11.41 11.92 35.84
N LEU A 119 -11.78 13.16 35.52
CA LEU A 119 -11.46 13.79 34.23
C LEU A 119 -9.96 14.02 34.09
N ARG A 120 -9.38 13.47 33.02
CA ARG A 120 -7.98 13.59 32.63
C ARG A 120 -7.86 14.13 31.22
N LEU A 121 -7.03 15.15 31.05
CA LEU A 121 -6.64 15.64 29.72
C LEU A 121 -5.41 14.86 29.29
N ARG A 122 -5.48 14.26 28.10
CA ARG A 122 -4.39 13.51 27.47
C ARG A 122 -3.89 14.33 26.29
N PHE A 123 -2.61 14.63 26.30
CA PHE A 123 -1.97 15.49 25.32
C PHE A 123 -0.96 14.70 24.49
N VAL A 124 -0.82 15.10 23.23
CA VAL A 124 0.29 14.68 22.36
C VAL A 124 0.99 15.91 21.83
N ARG A 125 2.30 15.99 22.04
CA ARG A 125 3.20 16.99 21.44
C ARG A 125 4.06 16.32 20.38
N VAL A 126 4.01 16.82 19.15
CA VAL A 126 4.87 16.39 18.05
C VAL A 126 5.84 17.54 17.72
N LYS A 127 7.14 17.29 17.72
CA LYS A 127 8.18 18.29 17.36
C LYS A 127 8.82 17.94 16.02
N GLY A 128 9.18 18.92 15.20
CA GLY A 128 10.07 18.74 14.04
C GLY A 128 9.41 18.34 12.72
N SER A 129 8.12 18.62 12.51
CA SER A 129 7.48 18.41 11.21
C SER A 129 7.67 19.63 10.30
N GLU A 130 8.57 19.54 9.32
CA GLU A 130 8.51 20.42 8.15
C GLU A 130 8.16 19.62 6.89
N ARG A 131 7.21 20.19 6.14
CA ARG A 131 6.71 19.88 4.79
C ARG A 131 7.02 18.48 4.22
N ALA A 132 6.02 17.59 4.22
CA ALA A 132 5.90 16.58 3.18
C ALA A 132 5.35 17.27 1.92
N ALA A 133 6.21 17.76 1.02
CA ALA A 133 5.74 18.40 -0.21
C ALA A 133 5.13 17.33 -1.15
N PRO A 134 3.83 17.37 -1.45
CA PRO A 134 3.30 16.53 -2.52
C PRO A 134 3.85 17.07 -3.84
N ARG A 135 4.66 16.28 -4.54
CA ARG A 135 4.99 16.56 -5.93
C ARG A 135 3.72 16.33 -6.74
N ALA A 136 3.15 17.40 -7.29
CA ALA A 136 2.11 17.30 -8.29
C ALA A 136 2.63 16.46 -9.47
N ARG A 137 2.02 15.30 -9.69
CA ARG A 137 2.16 14.52 -10.92
C ARG A 137 0.87 14.68 -11.72
N ALA A 138 1.03 14.82 -13.04
CA ALA A 138 -0.09 14.82 -13.98
C ALA A 138 -1.00 13.60 -13.76
N ALA A 139 -2.29 13.77 -14.07
CA ALA A 139 -3.32 12.76 -13.91
C ALA A 139 -2.88 11.43 -14.54
N GLN A 140 -2.61 10.44 -13.69
CA GLN A 140 -2.38 9.05 -14.08
C GLN A 140 -3.59 8.22 -13.67
N SER A 141 -3.90 7.19 -14.45
CA SER A 141 -4.80 6.10 -14.07
C SER A 141 -4.18 5.32 -12.90
N GLY A 142 -4.42 5.76 -11.67
CA GLY A 142 -3.84 5.20 -10.45
C GLY A 142 -4.40 5.88 -9.19
N PRO A 143 -3.97 5.46 -7.98
CA PRO A 143 -4.36 6.17 -6.75
C PRO A 143 -4.00 7.65 -6.85
N PRO A 144 -4.83 8.57 -6.32
CA PRO A 144 -4.39 9.95 -6.16
C PRO A 144 -3.12 10.01 -5.30
N PRO A 145 -2.33 11.09 -5.37
CA PRO A 145 -1.18 11.26 -4.49
C PRO A 145 -1.61 11.15 -3.02
N ILE A 146 -1.14 10.10 -2.35
CA ILE A 146 -1.39 9.83 -0.93
C ILE A 146 -0.03 9.88 -0.23
N VAL A 147 0.06 10.65 0.85
CA VAL A 147 1.21 10.69 1.76
C VAL A 147 1.20 9.38 2.57
N PRO A 148 2.11 8.43 2.30
CA PRO A 148 2.15 7.15 3.01
C PRO A 148 2.64 7.32 4.44
N ARG A 149 2.41 6.33 5.29
CA ARG A 149 2.84 6.35 6.69
C ARG A 149 4.32 6.65 6.89
N ALA A 150 5.18 6.11 6.04
CA ALA A 150 6.62 6.35 6.11
C ALA A 150 7.01 7.83 5.92
N GLN A 151 6.13 8.67 5.35
CA GLN A 151 6.38 10.10 5.19
C GLN A 151 5.86 10.94 6.36
N TRP A 152 4.71 10.60 6.96
CA TRP A 152 4.16 11.35 8.10
C TRP A 152 4.57 10.80 9.48
N ASP A 153 5.01 9.53 9.55
CA ASP A 153 5.61 8.89 10.73
C ASP A 153 6.91 8.14 10.36
N PRO A 154 7.95 8.86 9.88
CA PRO A 154 9.24 8.24 9.52
C PRO A 154 9.95 7.60 10.71
N GLY A 155 9.60 7.99 11.94
CA GLY A 155 10.12 7.41 13.18
C GLY A 155 9.38 6.15 13.65
N ASN A 156 8.34 5.71 12.94
CA ASN A 156 7.50 4.55 13.29
C ASN A 156 6.96 4.62 14.74
N GLN A 157 6.57 5.81 15.19
CA GLN A 157 6.13 6.10 16.56
C GLN A 157 4.69 5.69 16.85
N CYS A 158 3.93 5.36 15.79
CA CYS A 158 2.58 4.86 15.86
C CYS A 158 2.41 3.53 15.11
N ALA A 159 3.41 2.63 15.17
CA ALA A 159 3.29 1.30 14.56
C ALA A 159 2.02 0.55 15.06
N PRO A 160 1.27 -0.14 14.17
CA PRO A 160 0.17 -1.02 14.58
C PRO A 160 0.63 -2.00 15.66
N ARG A 161 -0.23 -2.33 16.62
CA ARG A 161 0.08 -3.30 17.69
C ARG A 161 -0.04 -4.73 17.21
N ASP A 162 -0.99 -4.97 16.31
CA ASP A 162 -1.39 -6.28 15.82
C ASP A 162 -1.41 -6.31 14.29
N THR A 163 -1.62 -7.51 13.74
CA THR A 163 -1.81 -7.67 12.30
C THR A 163 -3.18 -7.14 11.87
N PRO A 164 -3.27 -6.33 10.81
CA PRO A 164 -4.55 -5.79 10.36
C PRO A 164 -5.56 -6.88 9.99
N THR A 165 -6.80 -6.72 10.43
CA THR A 165 -7.93 -7.55 9.99
C THR A 165 -8.45 -7.05 8.65
N MET A 166 -8.81 -7.98 7.75
CA MET A 166 -9.37 -7.67 6.43
C MET A 166 -10.88 -7.82 6.44
N GLY A 167 -11.57 -6.84 5.88
CA GLY A 167 -13.01 -6.83 5.67
C GLY A 167 -13.36 -6.77 4.18
N SER A 168 -14.44 -6.07 3.89
CA SER A 168 -14.88 -5.68 2.54
C SER A 168 -15.07 -4.17 2.52
N VAL A 169 -14.72 -3.51 1.42
CA VAL A 169 -15.03 -2.08 1.23
C VAL A 169 -16.19 -2.01 0.25
N GLN A 170 -17.40 -1.77 0.77
CA GLN A 170 -18.62 -1.66 -0.02
C GLN A 170 -19.11 -0.21 -0.12
N MET A 171 -18.68 0.64 0.81
CA MET A 171 -18.99 2.06 0.87
C MET A 171 -17.91 2.83 1.63
N ALA A 172 -18.05 4.15 1.68
CA ALA A 172 -17.23 5.03 2.49
C ALA A 172 -18.06 5.81 3.52
N PHE A 173 -17.56 5.87 4.75
CA PHE A 173 -18.00 6.86 5.73
C PHE A 173 -17.08 8.07 5.70
N VAL A 174 -17.69 9.25 5.59
CA VAL A 174 -17.01 10.54 5.69
C VAL A 174 -17.12 11.02 7.14
N HIS A 175 -15.97 11.37 7.69
CA HIS A 175 -15.83 11.92 9.03
C HIS A 175 -15.22 13.31 8.95
N HIS A 176 -15.43 14.07 10.01
CA HIS A 176 -14.51 15.13 10.40
C HIS A 176 -13.65 14.66 11.57
N THR A 177 -12.60 15.41 11.86
CA THR A 177 -11.94 15.37 13.18
C THR A 177 -12.43 16.60 13.95
N VAL A 178 -11.71 17.05 14.97
CA VAL A 178 -12.16 18.22 15.74
C VAL A 178 -11.01 19.21 15.87
N SER A 179 -11.21 20.47 15.44
CA SER A 179 -10.23 21.54 15.57
C SER A 179 -10.82 22.93 15.31
N ALA A 180 -10.05 23.98 15.63
CA ALA A 180 -10.38 25.35 15.24
C ALA A 180 -10.21 25.65 13.73
N ASN A 181 -9.64 24.72 12.96
CA ASN A 181 -9.36 24.80 11.52
C ASN A 181 -8.34 25.87 11.13
N ASP A 182 -7.50 26.32 12.06
CA ASP A 182 -6.52 27.39 11.86
C ASP A 182 -5.09 26.89 11.57
N TYR A 183 -4.94 25.59 11.32
CA TYR A 183 -3.65 24.97 11.00
C TYR A 183 -3.16 25.29 9.57
N ALA A 184 -1.85 25.36 9.40
CA ALA A 184 -1.12 25.50 8.14
C ALA A 184 -0.90 24.12 7.47
N PRO A 185 -0.69 24.03 6.13
CA PRO A 185 -0.57 22.75 5.44
C PRO A 185 0.63 21.91 5.94
N GLU A 186 1.69 22.55 6.42
CA GLU A 186 2.86 21.90 6.98
C GLU A 186 2.57 21.15 8.29
N GLN A 187 1.49 21.52 8.99
CA GLN A 187 1.08 20.92 10.25
C GLN A 187 0.21 19.67 10.06
N SER A 188 -0.28 19.38 8.85
CA SER A 188 -1.21 18.27 8.62
C SER A 188 -0.60 16.89 8.96
N ALA A 189 0.64 16.62 8.55
CA ALA A 189 1.32 15.36 8.87
C ALA A 189 1.51 15.17 10.38
N GLN A 190 1.83 16.27 11.08
CA GLN A 190 1.98 16.32 12.53
C GLN A 190 0.67 15.98 13.24
N MET A 191 -0.44 16.51 12.74
CA MET A 191 -1.78 16.29 13.27
C MET A 191 -2.22 14.84 13.08
N VAL A 192 -1.95 14.24 11.92
CA VAL A 192 -2.20 12.81 11.66
C VAL A 192 -1.42 11.93 12.65
N LEU A 193 -0.13 12.20 12.85
CA LEU A 193 0.69 11.48 13.84
C LEU A 193 0.13 11.66 15.27
N GLY A 194 -0.27 12.87 15.63
CA GLY A 194 -0.87 13.18 16.93
C GLY A 194 -2.17 12.39 17.18
N ILE A 195 -3.08 12.35 16.20
CA ILE A 195 -4.32 11.57 16.27
C ILE A 195 -4.00 10.08 16.39
N CYS A 196 -3.04 9.57 15.61
CA CYS A 196 -2.62 8.18 15.67
C CYS A 196 -2.12 7.80 17.07
N ARG A 197 -1.24 8.62 17.65
CA ARG A 197 -0.73 8.46 19.02
C ARG A 197 -1.85 8.49 20.04
N PHE A 198 -2.82 9.40 19.90
CA PHE A 198 -3.96 9.48 20.79
C PHE A 198 -4.82 8.22 20.73
N HIS A 199 -5.23 7.78 19.54
CA HIS A 199 -6.01 6.55 19.36
C HIS A 199 -5.28 5.33 19.93
N ARG A 200 -4.00 5.19 19.62
CA ARG A 200 -3.21 4.04 20.09
C ARG A 200 -2.98 4.09 21.59
N ASN A 201 -2.41 5.17 22.13
CA ASN A 201 -1.89 5.19 23.49
C ASN A 201 -2.89 5.71 24.54
N SER A 202 -3.87 6.51 24.14
CA SER A 202 -4.93 6.99 25.04
C SER A 202 -6.21 6.17 24.92
N ASN A 203 -6.66 5.83 23.72
CA ASN A 203 -7.85 4.98 23.55
C ASN A 203 -7.54 3.47 23.61
N GLY A 204 -6.26 3.09 23.52
CA GLY A 204 -5.86 1.68 23.58
C GLY A 204 -6.06 0.91 22.28
N TRP A 205 -6.31 1.60 21.16
CA TRP A 205 -6.56 0.95 19.88
C TRP A 205 -5.30 0.36 19.25
N ASP A 206 -5.49 -0.58 18.34
CA ASP A 206 -4.39 -1.21 17.59
C ASP A 206 -3.59 -0.19 16.76
N ASP A 207 -4.30 0.66 16.00
CA ASP A 207 -3.77 1.71 15.14
C ASP A 207 -4.78 2.88 15.10
N VAL A 208 -4.51 3.91 14.32
CA VAL A 208 -5.45 4.98 14.01
C VAL A 208 -6.74 4.42 13.38
N GLY A 209 -7.91 4.89 13.83
CA GLY A 209 -9.20 4.29 13.45
C GLY A 209 -9.66 4.55 12.01
N TYR A 210 -9.18 5.61 11.36
CA TYR A 210 -9.56 5.98 10.00
C TYR A 210 -8.62 5.35 8.96
N ASN A 211 -9.14 4.96 7.79
CA ASN A 211 -8.30 4.44 6.72
C ASN A 211 -7.52 5.55 6.01
N PHE A 212 -8.11 6.73 5.88
CA PHE A 212 -7.52 7.89 5.22
C PHE A 212 -7.81 9.17 5.99
N PHE A 213 -6.94 10.16 5.80
CA PHE A 213 -7.21 11.54 6.15
C PHE A 213 -7.16 12.43 4.91
N VAL A 214 -7.91 13.52 4.94
CA VAL A 214 -7.81 14.62 3.99
C VAL A 214 -7.77 15.93 4.78
N ASP A 215 -6.84 16.82 4.46
CA ASP A 215 -6.79 18.16 5.07
C ASP A 215 -7.52 19.21 4.22
N LYS A 216 -7.73 20.40 4.78
CA LYS A 216 -8.40 21.51 4.08
C LYS A 216 -7.62 22.07 2.87
N TYR A 217 -6.41 21.57 2.62
CA TYR A 217 -5.55 21.94 1.50
C TYR A 217 -5.50 20.86 0.41
N GLY A 218 -6.24 19.76 0.59
CA GLY A 218 -6.31 18.64 -0.36
C GLY A 218 -5.18 17.61 -0.23
N GLN A 219 -4.40 17.63 0.85
CA GLN A 219 -3.40 16.58 1.11
C GLN A 219 -4.11 15.32 1.64
N LEU A 220 -3.89 14.19 0.98
CA LEU A 220 -4.39 12.88 1.41
C LEU A 220 -3.31 12.12 2.16
N PHE A 221 -3.66 11.51 3.28
CA PHE A 221 -2.74 10.70 4.09
C PHE A 221 -3.27 9.29 4.24
N GLU A 222 -2.37 8.31 4.18
CA GLU A 222 -2.64 6.96 4.66
C GLU A 222 -2.87 7.01 6.17
N GLY A 223 -4.05 6.60 6.64
CA GLY A 223 -4.33 6.42 8.04
C GLY A 223 -3.89 5.02 8.49
N ARG A 224 -4.86 4.13 8.70
CA ARG A 224 -4.62 2.75 9.16
C ARG A 224 -3.71 1.99 8.19
N ALA A 225 -2.66 1.36 8.71
CA ALA A 225 -1.60 0.74 7.90
C ALA A 225 -2.12 -0.30 6.90
N GLY A 226 -1.74 -0.17 5.63
CA GLY A 226 -2.21 -1.01 4.53
C GLY A 226 -3.60 -0.62 4.00
N GLY A 227 -4.22 0.41 4.58
CA GLY A 227 -5.54 0.90 4.21
C GLY A 227 -5.61 1.56 2.83
N ILE A 228 -4.47 1.83 2.16
CA ILE A 228 -4.42 2.39 0.81
C ILE A 228 -5.13 1.44 -0.17
N ASP A 229 -4.60 0.24 -0.34
CA ASP A 229 -5.05 -0.71 -1.36
C ASP A 229 -5.85 -1.88 -0.77
N GLN A 230 -5.55 -2.32 0.45
CA GLN A 230 -6.25 -3.45 1.09
C GLN A 230 -7.57 -3.01 1.76
N PRO A 231 -8.52 -3.94 1.98
CA PRO A 231 -9.76 -3.67 2.70
C PRO A 231 -9.55 -3.80 4.22
N VAL A 232 -8.57 -3.06 4.76
CA VAL A 232 -8.26 -3.08 6.20
C VAL A 232 -9.45 -2.53 6.98
N VAL A 233 -9.97 -3.33 7.92
CA VAL A 233 -11.06 -2.93 8.82
C VAL A 233 -10.62 -1.71 9.61
N GLY A 234 -11.47 -0.68 9.74
CA GLY A 234 -11.20 0.52 10.56
C GLY A 234 -11.66 0.38 12.02
N ALA A 235 -11.65 1.49 12.75
CA ALA A 235 -12.28 1.64 14.07
C ALA A 235 -13.07 2.97 14.16
N GLN A 236 -13.74 3.31 13.05
CA GLN A 236 -14.31 4.64 12.78
C GLN A 236 -15.84 4.70 12.79
N ALA A 237 -16.55 3.60 12.50
CA ALA A 237 -18.00 3.52 12.53
C ALA A 237 -18.40 2.18 13.13
N GLN A 238 -18.79 2.19 14.42
CA GLN A 238 -19.06 0.96 15.16
C GLN A 238 -20.19 0.18 14.50
N GLY A 239 -19.96 -1.11 14.25
CA GLY A 239 -20.88 -2.00 13.54
C GLY A 239 -20.78 -1.96 12.02
N TRP A 240 -20.01 -1.03 11.44
CA TRP A 240 -19.86 -0.88 9.98
C TRP A 240 -18.41 -1.01 9.48
N ASN A 241 -17.43 -1.00 10.38
CA ASN A 241 -15.99 -1.02 10.05
C ASN A 241 -15.55 -2.17 9.13
N SER A 242 -16.20 -3.33 9.19
CA SER A 242 -15.84 -4.50 8.36
C SER A 242 -16.38 -4.45 6.93
N GLN A 243 -17.23 -3.47 6.63
CA GLN A 243 -17.94 -3.32 5.35
C GLN A 243 -17.68 -1.95 4.69
N SER A 244 -16.84 -1.10 5.28
CA SER A 244 -16.61 0.28 4.85
C SER A 244 -15.16 0.70 4.93
N THR A 245 -14.83 1.78 4.22
CA THR A 245 -13.60 2.56 4.44
C THR A 245 -13.95 3.91 5.05
N GLY A 246 -13.11 4.42 5.95
CA GLY A 246 -13.33 5.73 6.59
C GLY A 246 -12.36 6.80 6.10
N VAL A 247 -12.88 7.96 5.71
CA VAL A 247 -12.11 9.15 5.34
C VAL A 247 -12.35 10.28 6.34
N ALA A 248 -11.33 10.63 7.12
CA ALA A 248 -11.42 11.70 8.11
C ALA A 248 -10.90 13.03 7.58
N ASN A 249 -11.76 14.04 7.59
CA ASN A 249 -11.42 15.41 7.22
C ASN A 249 -10.79 16.12 8.42
N LEU A 250 -9.54 16.58 8.29
CA LEU A 250 -8.84 17.28 9.37
C LEU A 250 -9.52 18.64 9.64
N GLY A 251 -10.08 18.83 10.83
CA GLY A 251 -10.89 19.99 11.20
C GLY A 251 -12.33 19.67 11.61
N THR A 252 -13.04 20.66 12.15
CA THR A 252 -14.47 20.66 12.51
C THR A 252 -15.29 21.36 11.43
N TYR A 253 -16.33 20.71 10.93
CA TYR A 253 -17.16 21.22 9.81
C TYR A 253 -18.66 21.32 10.17
N GLU A 254 -18.96 21.73 11.40
CA GLU A 254 -20.33 22.03 11.85
C GLU A 254 -20.84 23.34 11.25
N ASP A 255 -20.04 24.40 11.34
CA ASP A 255 -20.41 25.77 10.97
C ASP A 255 -19.63 26.29 9.75
N VAL A 256 -18.55 25.61 9.38
CA VAL A 256 -17.68 25.97 8.26
C VAL A 256 -17.67 24.82 7.25
N PRO A 257 -17.88 25.08 5.95
CA PRO A 257 -17.80 24.06 4.93
C PRO A 257 -16.37 23.56 4.73
N GLN A 258 -16.25 22.33 4.24
CA GLN A 258 -14.97 21.86 3.74
C GLN A 258 -14.60 22.58 2.44
N THR A 259 -13.30 22.77 2.20
CA THR A 259 -12.78 23.48 1.03
C THR A 259 -12.93 22.66 -0.24
N ASP A 260 -13.06 23.35 -1.37
CA ASP A 260 -13.15 22.71 -2.70
C ASP A 260 -11.94 21.83 -3.03
N GLN A 261 -10.74 22.22 -2.56
CA GLN A 261 -9.51 21.43 -2.74
C GLN A 261 -9.60 20.09 -2.01
N ALA A 262 -10.08 20.11 -0.76
CA ALA A 262 -10.27 18.90 0.02
C ALA A 262 -11.40 18.02 -0.55
N LEU A 263 -12.50 18.63 -1.00
CA LEU A 263 -13.57 17.89 -1.69
C LEU A 263 -13.05 17.23 -2.98
N ASP A 264 -12.24 17.92 -3.80
CA ASP A 264 -11.64 17.33 -5.00
C ASP A 264 -10.72 16.14 -4.66
N ALA A 265 -9.84 16.32 -3.67
CA ALA A 265 -8.93 15.26 -3.22
C ALA A 265 -9.71 14.03 -2.69
N MET A 266 -10.70 14.26 -1.82
CA MET A 266 -11.56 13.21 -1.27
C MET A 266 -12.37 12.51 -2.37
N SER A 267 -12.94 13.24 -3.31
CA SER A 267 -13.69 12.65 -4.42
C SER A 267 -12.79 11.83 -5.35
N ARG A 268 -11.54 12.26 -5.63
CA ARG A 268 -10.56 11.44 -6.38
C ARG A 268 -10.19 10.16 -5.62
N LEU A 269 -10.00 10.26 -4.30
CA LEU A 269 -9.72 9.11 -3.45
C LEU A 269 -10.86 8.10 -3.50
N LEU A 270 -12.10 8.54 -3.32
CA LEU A 270 -13.27 7.65 -3.29
C LEU A 270 -13.60 7.07 -4.67
N ALA A 271 -13.42 7.86 -5.74
CA ALA A 271 -13.56 7.41 -7.12
C ALA A 271 -12.56 6.31 -7.50
N TRP A 272 -11.39 6.27 -6.84
CA TRP A 272 -10.40 5.21 -7.02
C TRP A 272 -10.59 4.04 -6.03
N LYS A 273 -10.81 4.34 -4.74
CA LYS A 273 -10.84 3.35 -3.67
C LYS A 273 -12.04 2.42 -3.75
N LEU A 274 -13.24 2.92 -4.08
CA LEU A 274 -14.43 2.05 -4.13
C LEU A 274 -14.33 1.04 -5.28
N PRO A 275 -14.03 1.43 -6.54
CA PRO A 275 -13.88 0.46 -7.64
C PRO A 275 -12.71 -0.50 -7.47
N LEU A 276 -11.64 -0.09 -6.79
CA LEU A 276 -10.54 -1.00 -6.42
C LEU A 276 -11.04 -2.23 -5.66
N HIS A 277 -12.12 -2.09 -4.89
CA HIS A 277 -12.76 -3.16 -4.12
C HIS A 277 -14.05 -3.69 -4.76
N GLY A 278 -14.32 -3.33 -6.01
CA GLY A 278 -15.51 -3.76 -6.75
C GLY A 278 -16.81 -3.07 -6.31
N ALA A 279 -16.72 -1.99 -5.54
CA ALA A 279 -17.88 -1.20 -5.15
C ALA A 279 -18.10 -0.04 -6.15
N PRO A 280 -19.34 0.19 -6.62
CA PRO A 280 -19.65 1.37 -7.41
C PRO A 280 -19.51 2.64 -6.55
N VAL A 281 -19.22 3.76 -7.21
CA VAL A 281 -19.08 5.06 -6.54
C VAL A 281 -20.45 5.71 -6.27
N THR A 282 -21.45 5.38 -7.10
CA THR A 282 -22.80 5.95 -7.07
C THR A 282 -23.85 4.95 -6.59
N GLY A 283 -25.01 5.47 -6.22
CA GLY A 283 -26.16 4.69 -5.79
C GLY A 283 -26.06 4.27 -4.34
N THR A 284 -26.84 3.25 -3.99
CA THR A 284 -27.00 2.78 -2.62
C THR A 284 -26.40 1.39 -2.38
N VAL A 285 -26.33 1.01 -1.12
CA VAL A 285 -25.87 -0.29 -0.63
C VAL A 285 -26.64 -0.67 0.62
N THR A 286 -27.01 -1.93 0.74
CA THR A 286 -27.61 -2.48 1.97
C THR A 286 -26.54 -3.27 2.72
N LEU A 287 -26.31 -2.90 3.98
CA LEU A 287 -25.32 -3.51 4.86
C LEU A 287 -26.00 -4.13 6.09
N ALA A 288 -25.41 -5.19 6.64
CA ALA A 288 -25.86 -5.75 7.91
C ALA A 288 -25.14 -5.05 9.08
N SER A 289 -25.89 -4.48 10.02
CA SER A 289 -25.32 -3.84 11.21
C SER A 289 -24.59 -4.84 12.09
N GLY A 290 -23.37 -4.52 12.50
CA GLY A 290 -22.68 -5.23 13.59
C GLY A 290 -23.19 -4.89 14.99
N GLY A 291 -24.05 -3.86 15.12
CA GLY A 291 -24.51 -3.29 16.38
C GLY A 291 -23.41 -2.56 17.15
N GLY A 292 -23.71 -2.25 18.41
CA GLY A 292 -22.80 -1.58 19.34
C GLY A 292 -23.44 -0.36 20.00
N GLU A 293 -22.87 0.08 21.13
CA GLU A 293 -23.39 1.17 21.97
C GLU A 293 -23.60 2.50 21.23
N THR A 294 -22.79 2.76 20.20
CA THR A 294 -22.82 4.01 19.42
C THR A 294 -23.51 3.82 18.07
N ASN A 295 -23.97 2.61 17.75
CA ASN A 295 -24.67 2.30 16.52
C ASN A 295 -26.16 2.63 16.67
N ARG A 296 -26.76 3.23 15.63
CA ARG A 296 -28.21 3.53 15.61
C ARG A 296 -29.08 2.27 15.41
N HIS A 297 -28.47 1.17 14.98
CA HIS A 297 -29.14 -0.03 14.50
C HIS A 297 -28.67 -1.27 15.27
N PRO A 298 -29.59 -2.11 15.80
CA PRO A 298 -29.25 -3.37 16.41
C PRO A 298 -28.50 -4.30 15.47
N LYS A 299 -27.72 -5.21 16.06
CA LYS A 299 -26.94 -6.22 15.32
C LYS A 299 -27.87 -7.07 14.43
N GLY A 300 -27.47 -7.25 13.18
CA GLY A 300 -28.18 -8.03 12.18
C GLY A 300 -29.19 -7.25 11.34
N GLN A 301 -29.54 -6.00 11.72
CA GLN A 301 -30.44 -5.19 10.91
C GLN A 301 -29.82 -4.85 9.56
N ALA A 302 -30.56 -5.06 8.48
CA ALA A 302 -30.20 -4.60 7.14
C ALA A 302 -30.55 -3.11 7.00
N VAL A 303 -29.56 -2.28 6.65
CA VAL A 303 -29.71 -0.82 6.52
C VAL A 303 -29.14 -0.36 5.19
N THR A 304 -29.90 0.48 4.49
CA THR A 304 -29.51 1.02 3.19
C THR A 304 -28.89 2.40 3.33
N TYR A 305 -27.73 2.59 2.71
CA TYR A 305 -26.97 3.83 2.70
C TYR A 305 -26.62 4.25 1.27
N GLU A 306 -26.27 5.52 1.09
CA GLU A 306 -25.52 5.97 -0.07
C GLU A 306 -24.09 5.39 -0.02
N ARG A 307 -23.48 5.11 -1.18
CA ARG A 307 -22.09 4.60 -1.25
C ARG A 307 -21.06 5.50 -0.58
N ILE A 308 -21.37 6.79 -0.47
CA ILE A 308 -20.60 7.78 0.28
C ILE A 308 -21.58 8.45 1.25
N SER A 309 -21.48 8.09 2.53
CA SER A 309 -22.39 8.54 3.58
C SER A 309 -21.62 9.21 4.72
N GLY A 310 -22.30 10.00 5.54
CA GLY A 310 -21.72 10.61 6.73
C GLY A 310 -21.72 9.64 7.90
N HIS A 311 -20.77 9.77 8.82
CA HIS A 311 -20.73 8.93 10.02
C HIS A 311 -22.05 8.95 10.82
N ARG A 312 -22.72 10.11 10.88
CA ARG A 312 -24.03 10.31 11.52
C ARG A 312 -25.16 9.45 10.95
N ASP A 313 -25.04 8.97 9.71
CA ASP A 313 -26.05 8.11 9.09
C ASP A 313 -26.08 6.73 9.77
N GLY A 314 -24.92 6.20 10.17
CA GLY A 314 -24.80 4.87 10.77
C GLY A 314 -24.68 4.85 12.30
N ASN A 315 -24.24 5.96 12.91
CA ASN A 315 -23.91 6.04 14.34
C ASN A 315 -24.50 7.30 15.00
N ALA A 316 -24.69 7.24 16.32
CA ALA A 316 -25.23 8.33 17.13
C ALA A 316 -24.17 9.42 17.35
N THR A 317 -23.98 10.28 16.35
CA THR A 317 -22.95 11.33 16.30
C THR A 317 -23.38 12.51 15.43
N ALA A 318 -22.78 13.69 15.66
CA ALA A 318 -22.86 14.84 14.76
C ALA A 318 -21.84 14.77 13.59
N CYS A 319 -20.80 13.94 13.68
CA CYS A 319 -19.79 13.77 12.62
C CYS A 319 -20.45 13.37 11.27
N PRO A 320 -20.11 13.95 10.11
CA PRO A 320 -18.96 14.82 9.80
C PRO A 320 -19.20 16.32 10.00
N GLY A 321 -20.25 16.70 10.73
CA GLY A 321 -20.70 18.07 10.94
C GLY A 321 -21.62 18.59 9.84
N GLU A 322 -22.51 19.52 10.20
CA GLU A 322 -23.63 19.93 9.34
C GLU A 322 -23.18 20.39 7.95
N MET A 323 -22.17 21.27 7.87
CA MET A 323 -21.74 21.83 6.59
C MET A 323 -21.10 20.78 5.67
N LEU A 324 -20.21 19.93 6.20
CA LEU A 324 -19.62 18.85 5.38
C LEU A 324 -20.64 17.76 5.04
N PHE A 325 -21.58 17.47 5.93
CA PHE A 325 -22.68 16.55 5.65
C PHE A 325 -23.54 17.07 4.47
N GLY A 326 -23.87 18.35 4.47
CA GLY A 326 -24.56 19.02 3.36
C GLY A 326 -23.77 19.01 2.04
N GLN A 327 -22.45 18.83 2.08
CA GLN A 327 -21.59 18.72 0.90
C GLN A 327 -21.48 17.29 0.34
N LEU A 328 -21.99 16.26 1.03
CA LEU A 328 -21.90 14.87 0.57
C LEU A 328 -22.54 14.61 -0.81
N PRO A 329 -23.68 15.23 -1.20
CA PRO A 329 -24.19 15.14 -2.56
C PRO A 329 -23.18 15.63 -3.61
N ARG A 330 -22.48 16.74 -3.34
CA ARG A 330 -21.42 17.28 -4.23
C ARG A 330 -20.24 16.32 -4.32
N VAL A 331 -19.82 15.73 -3.20
CA VAL A 331 -18.75 14.72 -3.17
C VAL A 331 -19.11 13.51 -4.03
N ARG A 332 -20.36 13.02 -3.92
CA ARG A 332 -20.90 11.92 -4.74
C ARG A 332 -20.87 12.27 -6.22
N GLN A 333 -21.34 13.47 -6.61
CA GLN A 333 -21.31 13.93 -8.00
C GLN A 333 -19.88 14.04 -8.53
N MET A 334 -18.97 14.65 -7.76
CA MET A 334 -17.58 14.82 -8.12
C MET A 334 -16.87 13.46 -8.26
N ALA A 335 -17.13 12.51 -7.35
CA ALA A 335 -16.56 11.18 -7.41
C ALA A 335 -17.11 10.40 -8.62
N ALA A 336 -18.41 10.51 -8.90
CA ALA A 336 -19.04 9.90 -10.08
C ALA A 336 -18.41 10.36 -11.40
N GLY A 337 -18.18 11.68 -11.57
CA GLY A 337 -17.57 12.23 -12.78
C GLY A 337 -16.07 11.92 -12.94
N ARG A 338 -15.42 11.37 -11.91
CA ARG A 338 -14.00 10.98 -11.89
C ARG A 338 -13.78 9.48 -11.87
N ALA A 339 -14.81 8.72 -11.53
CA ALA A 339 -14.72 7.28 -11.53
C ALA A 339 -14.34 6.85 -12.96
N PRO A 340 -13.36 5.92 -13.12
CA PRO A 340 -13.27 5.22 -14.40
C PRO A 340 -14.66 4.69 -14.71
N ALA A 341 -15.08 4.68 -15.97
CA ALA A 341 -16.41 4.24 -16.38
C ALA A 341 -16.72 2.83 -15.86
N VAL A 342 -17.18 2.76 -14.62
CA VAL A 342 -17.95 1.66 -14.08
C VAL A 342 -19.34 1.98 -14.61
N ILE A 343 -19.68 1.33 -15.72
CA ILE A 343 -20.97 1.46 -16.38
C ILE A 343 -22.04 1.07 -15.36
N GLY A 344 -22.65 2.08 -14.70
CA GLY A 344 -23.82 1.94 -13.84
C GLY A 344 -23.73 0.79 -12.83
N PRO A 345 -24.87 0.27 -12.34
CA PRO A 345 -24.89 -1.09 -11.83
C PRO A 345 -24.59 -2.00 -13.04
N GLY A 346 -23.31 -2.29 -13.29
CA GLY A 346 -22.95 -3.35 -14.21
C GLY A 346 -23.77 -4.60 -13.84
N PRO A 347 -24.21 -5.40 -14.82
CA PRO A 347 -25.05 -6.57 -14.55
C PRO A 347 -24.40 -7.32 -13.39
N ALA A 348 -25.18 -7.52 -12.32
CA ALA A 348 -24.68 -8.17 -11.13
C ALA A 348 -23.91 -9.39 -11.60
N VAL A 349 -22.62 -9.47 -11.25
CA VAL A 349 -21.87 -10.72 -11.38
C VAL A 349 -22.57 -11.69 -10.44
N GLY A 350 -23.65 -12.29 -10.94
CA GLY A 350 -24.54 -13.15 -10.19
C GLY A 350 -23.77 -14.41 -9.85
N ALA A 351 -24.19 -15.11 -8.79
CA ALA A 351 -23.54 -16.34 -8.35
C ALA A 351 -23.36 -17.40 -9.47
N ALA A 352 -24.18 -17.34 -10.51
CA ALA A 352 -24.13 -18.21 -11.69
C ALA A 352 -23.20 -17.71 -12.83
N SER A 353 -22.54 -16.57 -12.69
CA SER A 353 -21.59 -16.06 -13.71
C SER A 353 -20.38 -16.98 -13.83
N LYS A 354 -19.78 -17.05 -15.01
CA LYS A 354 -18.66 -17.94 -15.30
C LYS A 354 -17.38 -17.15 -15.51
N LEU A 355 -16.33 -17.54 -14.79
CA LEU A 355 -15.00 -16.96 -14.94
C LEU A 355 -14.02 -18.01 -15.47
N THR A 356 -13.36 -17.70 -16.58
CA THR A 356 -12.32 -18.55 -17.16
C THR A 356 -10.94 -17.92 -16.99
N LEU A 357 -9.92 -18.77 -16.92
CA LEU A 357 -8.52 -18.35 -16.97
C LEU A 357 -7.74 -19.39 -17.77
N GLY A 358 -6.96 -18.91 -18.71
CA GLY A 358 -5.97 -19.64 -19.47
C GLY A 358 -4.59 -19.01 -19.32
N VAL A 359 -3.58 -19.80 -19.65
CA VAL A 359 -2.20 -19.31 -19.82
C VAL A 359 -1.76 -19.67 -21.23
N GLN A 360 -1.11 -18.73 -21.92
CA GLN A 360 -0.66 -18.96 -23.29
C GLN A 360 0.33 -20.13 -23.39
N ARG A 361 1.20 -20.29 -22.38
CA ARG A 361 2.15 -21.39 -22.24
C ARG A 361 2.24 -21.86 -20.80
N SER A 362 2.11 -23.16 -20.59
CA SER A 362 2.27 -23.78 -19.27
C SER A 362 3.73 -24.10 -18.91
N ALA A 363 4.65 -24.10 -19.89
CA ALA A 363 6.08 -24.27 -19.69
C ALA A 363 6.82 -23.01 -20.15
N LEU A 364 7.51 -22.34 -19.23
CA LEU A 364 8.19 -21.07 -19.46
C LEU A 364 9.69 -21.20 -19.20
N ALA A 365 10.50 -20.47 -19.96
CA ALA A 365 11.91 -20.28 -19.66
C ALA A 365 12.10 -18.96 -18.91
N PHE A 366 12.78 -18.96 -17.77
CA PHE A 366 13.09 -17.69 -17.09
C PHE A 366 13.90 -16.75 -18.02
N PRO A 367 13.58 -15.44 -18.12
CA PRO A 367 12.58 -14.68 -17.36
C PRO A 367 11.23 -14.43 -18.08
N GLU A 368 10.85 -15.25 -19.07
CA GLU A 368 9.61 -15.10 -19.85
C GLU A 368 8.37 -15.02 -18.94
N PRO A 369 7.62 -13.91 -18.91
CA PRO A 369 6.47 -13.77 -18.01
C PRO A 369 5.35 -14.74 -18.39
N ALA A 370 4.57 -15.17 -17.40
CA ALA A 370 3.34 -15.91 -17.63
C ALA A 370 2.28 -14.94 -18.19
N ARG A 371 1.92 -15.11 -19.46
CA ARG A 371 0.84 -14.36 -20.12
C ARG A 371 -0.47 -15.08 -19.91
N LEU A 372 -1.35 -14.44 -19.15
CA LEU A 372 -2.66 -14.94 -18.77
C LEU A 372 -3.74 -14.24 -19.58
N GLY A 373 -4.77 -14.99 -19.94
CA GLY A 373 -5.96 -14.47 -20.58
C GLY A 373 -7.19 -15.20 -20.05
N GLY A 374 -8.30 -14.50 -19.91
CA GLY A 374 -9.54 -15.11 -19.46
C GLY A 374 -10.75 -14.30 -19.86
N ARG A 375 -11.92 -14.82 -19.52
CA ARG A 375 -13.20 -14.19 -19.85
C ARG A 375 -14.18 -14.35 -18.69
N LEU A 376 -14.91 -13.28 -18.39
CA LEU A 376 -16.03 -13.25 -17.46
C LEU A 376 -17.32 -13.13 -18.27
N THR A 377 -18.25 -14.05 -18.04
CA THR A 377 -19.56 -14.03 -18.70
C THR A 377 -20.69 -14.20 -17.71
N ASP A 378 -21.87 -13.71 -18.06
CA ASP A 378 -23.11 -14.05 -17.39
C ASP A 378 -23.51 -15.52 -17.67
N PRO A 379 -24.62 -16.03 -17.08
CA PRO A 379 -25.11 -17.38 -17.34
C PRO A 379 -25.51 -17.64 -18.80
N GLY A 380 -25.87 -16.58 -19.55
CA GLY A 380 -26.20 -16.64 -20.98
C GLY A 380 -24.97 -16.65 -21.90
N GLY A 381 -23.77 -16.46 -21.37
CA GLY A 381 -22.51 -16.43 -22.13
C GLY A 381 -22.13 -15.04 -22.66
N VAL A 382 -22.90 -14.00 -22.31
CA VAL A 382 -22.61 -12.60 -22.67
C VAL A 382 -21.46 -12.09 -21.79
N GLY A 383 -20.54 -11.36 -22.41
CA GLY A 383 -19.37 -10.79 -21.72
C GLY A 383 -19.75 -9.74 -20.69
N ILE A 384 -19.11 -9.77 -19.52
CA ILE A 384 -19.31 -8.75 -18.48
C ILE A 384 -18.07 -7.85 -18.41
N GLY A 385 -18.20 -6.63 -18.95
CA GLY A 385 -17.12 -5.64 -18.97
C GLY A 385 -17.01 -4.74 -17.73
N GLY A 386 -15.86 -4.08 -17.59
CA GLY A 386 -15.60 -3.12 -16.52
C GLY A 386 -15.37 -3.73 -15.14
N VAL A 387 -15.17 -5.05 -15.04
CA VAL A 387 -15.01 -5.78 -13.79
C VAL A 387 -13.54 -6.02 -13.49
N GLN A 388 -13.11 -5.75 -12.24
CA GLN A 388 -11.78 -6.10 -11.77
C GLN A 388 -11.67 -7.58 -11.38
N VAL A 389 -10.80 -8.30 -12.07
CA VAL A 389 -10.45 -9.69 -11.85
C VAL A 389 -9.17 -9.77 -11.04
N ARG A 390 -9.23 -10.33 -9.83
CA ARG A 390 -8.04 -10.56 -8.99
C ARG A 390 -7.30 -11.79 -9.48
N ILE A 391 -6.02 -11.65 -9.77
CA ILE A 391 -5.12 -12.75 -10.10
C ILE A 391 -4.50 -13.28 -8.81
N GLN A 392 -4.74 -14.56 -8.51
CA GLN A 392 -4.27 -15.21 -7.30
C GLN A 392 -3.30 -16.34 -7.60
N VAL A 393 -2.30 -16.50 -6.72
CA VAL A 393 -1.38 -17.66 -6.74
C VAL A 393 -1.61 -18.53 -5.51
N LEU A 394 -1.51 -19.84 -5.68
CA LEU A 394 -1.56 -20.79 -4.57
C LEU A 394 -0.30 -20.64 -3.71
N THR A 395 -0.50 -20.49 -2.41
CA THR A 395 0.53 -20.47 -1.37
C THR A 395 0.27 -21.60 -0.35
N ALA A 396 1.16 -21.76 0.62
CA ALA A 396 0.96 -22.75 1.70
C ALA A 396 -0.32 -22.51 2.51
N THR A 397 -0.79 -21.26 2.59
CA THR A 397 -2.01 -20.87 3.32
C THR A 397 -3.20 -20.62 2.39
N GLY A 398 -3.15 -21.13 1.16
CA GLY A 398 -4.21 -20.98 0.15
C GLY A 398 -3.89 -19.92 -0.91
N PHE A 399 -4.89 -19.56 -1.71
CA PHE A 399 -4.75 -18.61 -2.81
C PHE A 399 -4.64 -17.16 -2.30
N LYS A 400 -3.63 -16.42 -2.77
CA LYS A 400 -3.38 -15.02 -2.41
C LYS A 400 -3.27 -14.15 -3.66
N ALA A 401 -3.87 -12.97 -3.62
CA ALA A 401 -3.83 -12.01 -4.73
C ALA A 401 -2.41 -11.50 -4.96
N VAL A 402 -2.02 -11.39 -6.22
CA VAL A 402 -0.69 -10.91 -6.66
C VAL A 402 -0.79 -9.86 -7.78
N GLY A 403 -2.00 -9.62 -8.28
CA GLY A 403 -2.28 -8.65 -9.34
C GLY A 403 -3.78 -8.59 -9.63
N ALA A 404 -4.16 -7.70 -10.53
CA ALA A 404 -5.52 -7.58 -11.01
C ALA A 404 -5.56 -7.18 -12.48
N ALA A 405 -6.67 -7.47 -13.16
CA ALA A 405 -6.92 -7.09 -14.55
C ALA A 405 -8.38 -6.67 -14.71
N GLY A 406 -8.64 -5.62 -15.50
CA GLY A 406 -10.00 -5.22 -15.85
C GLY A 406 -10.53 -6.03 -17.04
N THR A 407 -11.83 -6.32 -17.05
CA THR A 407 -12.51 -6.88 -18.23
C THR A 407 -12.86 -5.79 -19.24
N ASP A 408 -12.62 -6.06 -20.53
CA ASP A 408 -13.13 -5.25 -21.65
C ASP A 408 -14.65 -5.42 -21.84
N ALA A 409 -15.25 -4.71 -22.79
CA ALA A 409 -16.71 -4.74 -23.02
C ALA A 409 -17.24 -6.16 -23.31
N GLU A 410 -16.41 -7.02 -23.90
CA GLU A 410 -16.71 -8.41 -24.24
C GLU A 410 -16.39 -9.39 -23.10
N GLY A 411 -16.00 -8.88 -21.93
CA GLY A 411 -15.70 -9.62 -20.73
C GLY A 411 -14.31 -10.24 -20.69
N ASN A 412 -13.45 -9.99 -21.67
CA ASN A 412 -12.10 -10.54 -21.71
C ASN A 412 -11.15 -9.73 -20.85
N PHE A 413 -10.16 -10.40 -20.27
CA PHE A 413 -9.09 -9.76 -19.53
C PHE A 413 -7.75 -10.42 -19.82
N THR A 414 -6.67 -9.65 -19.70
CA THR A 414 -5.30 -10.15 -19.80
C THR A 414 -4.48 -9.70 -18.61
N ALA A 415 -3.53 -10.54 -18.20
CA ALA A 415 -2.60 -10.22 -17.11
C ALA A 415 -1.23 -10.83 -17.37
N GLU A 416 -0.19 -10.20 -16.83
CA GLU A 416 1.17 -10.73 -16.85
C GLU A 416 1.69 -10.97 -15.44
N LEU A 417 2.33 -12.12 -15.22
CA LEU A 417 2.99 -12.43 -13.96
C LEU A 417 4.46 -12.77 -14.16
N PRO A 418 5.37 -12.23 -13.34
CA PRO A 418 6.77 -12.67 -13.31
C PRO A 418 6.90 -14.16 -12.99
N SER A 419 7.61 -14.89 -13.85
CA SER A 419 7.79 -16.34 -13.81
C SER A 419 9.08 -16.75 -13.08
N THR A 420 9.18 -16.44 -11.79
CA THR A 420 10.39 -16.81 -11.01
C THR A 420 10.37 -18.26 -10.52
N ARG A 421 9.23 -18.94 -10.58
CA ARG A 421 9.05 -20.31 -10.06
C ARG A 421 7.76 -20.90 -10.62
N ASN A 422 7.60 -22.21 -10.48
CA ASN A 422 6.36 -22.94 -10.70
C ASN A 422 5.23 -22.30 -9.88
N ARG A 423 4.05 -22.13 -10.47
CA ARG A 423 2.88 -21.51 -9.83
C ARG A 423 1.61 -22.25 -10.24
N THR A 424 0.67 -22.33 -9.31
CA THR A 424 -0.76 -22.57 -9.61
C THR A 424 -1.47 -21.23 -9.48
N ILE A 425 -2.15 -20.80 -10.53
CA ILE A 425 -2.73 -19.45 -10.68
C ILE A 425 -4.23 -19.60 -10.90
N ARG A 426 -5.05 -18.73 -10.31
CA ARG A 426 -6.48 -18.61 -10.63
C ARG A 426 -6.91 -17.16 -10.71
N ALA A 427 -8.03 -16.90 -11.37
CA ALA A 427 -8.71 -15.62 -11.36
C ALA A 427 -9.86 -15.65 -10.34
N LEU A 428 -10.18 -14.51 -9.74
CA LEU A 428 -11.26 -14.36 -8.77
C LEU A 428 -12.01 -13.03 -8.97
N VAL A 429 -13.33 -13.10 -9.06
CA VAL A 429 -14.25 -11.96 -9.01
C VAL A 429 -15.31 -12.26 -7.96
N GLY A 430 -15.46 -11.40 -6.94
CA GLY A 430 -16.33 -11.72 -5.80
C GLY A 430 -16.00 -13.09 -5.18
N ASN A 431 -16.95 -14.02 -5.22
CA ASN A 431 -16.81 -15.43 -4.82
C ASN A 431 -16.62 -16.42 -5.98
N ILE A 432 -16.57 -15.93 -7.22
CA ILE A 432 -16.47 -16.75 -8.43
C ILE A 432 -15.00 -16.91 -8.79
N ALA A 433 -14.50 -18.14 -8.70
CA ALA A 433 -13.12 -18.47 -9.02
C ALA A 433 -13.05 -19.23 -10.35
N SER A 434 -12.04 -18.92 -11.16
CA SER A 434 -11.72 -19.74 -12.32
C SER A 434 -11.16 -21.10 -11.90
N ALA A 435 -11.18 -22.06 -12.83
CA ALA A 435 -10.32 -23.23 -12.72
C ALA A 435 -8.84 -22.79 -12.59
N PRO A 436 -8.03 -23.40 -11.70
CA PRO A 436 -6.63 -23.05 -11.59
C PRO A 436 -5.80 -23.55 -12.77
N VAL A 437 -4.89 -22.72 -13.27
CA VAL A 437 -3.90 -23.07 -14.30
C VAL A 437 -2.52 -23.24 -13.66
N LYS A 438 -1.73 -24.20 -14.17
CA LYS A 438 -0.37 -24.46 -13.68
C LYS A 438 0.64 -23.94 -14.69
N VAL A 439 1.68 -23.28 -14.16
CA VAL A 439 2.83 -22.82 -14.91
C VAL A 439 4.08 -23.43 -14.30
N ALA A 440 4.88 -24.09 -15.13
CA ALA A 440 6.18 -24.63 -14.84
C ALA A 440 7.26 -23.71 -15.42
N VAL A 441 8.29 -23.41 -14.63
CA VAL A 441 9.36 -22.49 -15.03
C VAL A 441 10.70 -23.23 -15.02
N ALA A 442 11.33 -23.35 -16.18
CA ALA A 442 12.70 -23.81 -16.32
C ALA A 442 13.67 -22.64 -16.09
N PRO A 443 14.74 -22.81 -15.29
CA PRO A 443 15.72 -21.76 -15.09
C PRO A 443 16.59 -21.56 -16.33
N GLN A 444 17.04 -20.32 -16.52
CA GLN A 444 18.04 -19.96 -17.50
C GLN A 444 19.41 -20.41 -17.00
N VAL A 445 20.08 -21.29 -17.75
CA VAL A 445 21.45 -21.74 -17.48
C VAL A 445 22.35 -21.21 -18.59
N VAL A 446 23.40 -20.50 -18.22
CA VAL A 446 24.42 -19.98 -19.14
C VAL A 446 25.79 -20.39 -18.62
N ALA A 447 26.64 -20.91 -19.48
CA ALA A 447 27.99 -21.33 -19.15
C ALA A 447 28.89 -21.21 -20.38
N THR A 448 30.13 -20.79 -20.15
CA THR A 448 31.13 -20.65 -21.18
C THR A 448 32.38 -21.41 -20.75
N SER A 449 32.96 -22.17 -21.68
CA SER A 449 34.26 -22.78 -21.46
C SER A 449 35.36 -21.75 -21.63
N ARG A 450 36.31 -21.70 -20.68
CA ARG A 450 37.51 -20.85 -20.81
C ARG A 450 38.47 -21.31 -21.90
N ALA A 451 38.33 -22.55 -22.38
CA ALA A 451 39.18 -23.10 -23.41
C ALA A 451 38.39 -24.07 -24.30
N THR A 452 38.66 -24.03 -25.60
CA THR A 452 38.16 -25.01 -26.58
C THR A 452 39.09 -26.21 -26.73
N ARG A 453 40.34 -26.12 -26.22
CA ARG A 453 41.34 -27.20 -26.19
C ARG A 453 42.06 -27.26 -24.85
N VAL A 454 42.36 -28.47 -24.36
CA VAL A 454 43.15 -28.70 -23.14
C VAL A 454 44.05 -29.93 -23.30
N LEU A 455 45.15 -30.01 -22.53
CA LEU A 455 45.96 -31.22 -22.44
C LEU A 455 45.24 -32.33 -21.65
N ALA A 456 45.01 -33.48 -22.30
CA ALA A 456 44.37 -34.63 -21.68
C ALA A 456 45.16 -35.11 -20.44
N GLY A 457 44.47 -35.31 -19.32
CA GLY A 457 45.05 -35.78 -18.06
C GLY A 457 45.93 -34.77 -17.30
N ARG A 458 46.33 -33.65 -17.93
CA ARG A 458 47.20 -32.62 -17.33
C ARG A 458 46.49 -31.30 -17.03
N GLN A 459 45.55 -30.90 -17.89
CA GLN A 459 44.78 -29.67 -17.72
C GLN A 459 43.29 -29.98 -17.49
N ARG A 460 42.64 -29.12 -16.70
CA ARG A 460 41.20 -29.23 -16.43
C ARG A 460 40.45 -28.20 -17.26
N ALA A 461 39.36 -28.61 -17.90
CA ALA A 461 38.46 -27.68 -18.55
C ALA A 461 37.70 -26.89 -17.46
N VAL A 462 37.60 -25.57 -17.63
CA VAL A 462 36.92 -24.70 -16.68
C VAL A 462 35.71 -24.07 -17.36
N LEU A 463 34.53 -24.36 -16.83
CA LEU A 463 33.28 -23.68 -17.21
C LEU A 463 32.97 -22.61 -16.17
N LEU A 464 32.72 -21.39 -16.63
CA LEU A 464 32.15 -20.33 -15.81
C LEU A 464 30.72 -20.09 -16.25
N GLY A 465 29.81 -19.92 -15.31
CA GLY A 465 28.42 -19.73 -15.67
C GLY A 465 27.53 -19.22 -14.55
N SER A 466 26.26 -19.09 -14.89
CA SER A 466 25.19 -18.75 -13.97
C SER A 466 23.92 -19.54 -14.25
N VAL A 467 23.13 -19.76 -13.20
CA VAL A 467 21.77 -20.27 -13.26
C VAL A 467 20.83 -19.25 -12.62
N ARG A 468 19.78 -18.86 -13.36
CA ARG A 468 18.79 -17.88 -12.94
C ARG A 468 17.37 -18.44 -13.07
N PRO A 469 16.50 -18.31 -12.05
CA PRO A 469 16.76 -17.78 -10.71
C PRO A 469 17.85 -18.55 -9.96
N ALA A 470 18.48 -17.93 -8.97
CA ALA A 470 19.64 -18.52 -8.28
C ALA A 470 19.31 -19.89 -7.68
N LYS A 471 20.10 -20.92 -8.04
CA LYS A 471 19.94 -22.30 -7.56
C LYS A 471 21.13 -22.75 -6.75
N ALA A 472 20.92 -23.61 -5.75
CA ALA A 472 22.01 -24.08 -4.89
C ALA A 472 23.10 -24.87 -5.63
N ALA A 473 22.74 -25.60 -6.70
CA ALA A 473 23.68 -26.38 -7.50
C ALA A 473 23.19 -26.60 -8.94
N VAL A 474 24.15 -26.86 -9.83
CA VAL A 474 23.93 -27.37 -11.20
C VAL A 474 24.67 -28.71 -11.37
N THR A 475 24.36 -29.43 -12.43
CA THR A 475 25.07 -30.65 -12.85
C THR A 475 25.77 -30.40 -14.17
N VAL A 476 27.06 -30.71 -14.28
CA VAL A 476 27.77 -30.75 -15.56
C VAL A 476 27.81 -32.20 -16.03
N VAL A 477 27.06 -32.50 -17.09
CA VAL A 477 27.10 -33.79 -17.78
C VAL A 477 28.24 -33.75 -18.79
N VAL A 478 29.18 -34.69 -18.64
CA VAL A 478 30.37 -34.80 -19.48
C VAL A 478 30.20 -36.02 -20.38
N ALA A 479 30.20 -35.80 -21.68
CA ALA A 479 30.18 -36.88 -22.66
C ALA A 479 31.41 -36.80 -23.57
N ARG A 480 32.00 -37.93 -23.93
CA ARG A 480 33.13 -38.03 -24.86
C ARG A 480 32.66 -38.68 -26.14
N GLU A 481 33.15 -38.20 -27.27
CA GLU A 481 32.93 -38.82 -28.57
C GLU A 481 33.72 -40.14 -28.69
N VAL A 482 33.01 -41.22 -29.03
CA VAL A 482 33.54 -42.57 -29.26
C VAL A 482 32.80 -43.15 -30.47
N GLY A 483 33.51 -43.43 -31.57
CA GLY A 483 32.90 -43.98 -32.79
C GLY A 483 31.78 -43.11 -33.37
N GLY A 484 31.95 -41.78 -33.37
CA GLY A 484 30.95 -40.83 -33.88
C GLY A 484 29.74 -40.59 -32.96
N ARG A 485 29.70 -41.21 -31.77
CA ARG A 485 28.61 -41.02 -30.78
C ARG A 485 29.14 -40.46 -29.47
N TYR A 486 28.36 -39.60 -28.81
CA TYR A 486 28.70 -39.07 -27.50
C TYR A 486 28.25 -39.99 -26.38
N VAL A 487 29.21 -40.57 -25.65
CA VAL A 487 28.96 -41.45 -24.49
C VAL A 487 29.18 -40.65 -23.21
N ARG A 488 28.21 -40.68 -22.27
CA ARG A 488 28.34 -40.03 -20.97
C ARG A 488 29.44 -40.70 -20.16
N VAL A 489 30.44 -39.92 -19.74
CA VAL A 489 31.61 -40.42 -18.98
C VAL A 489 31.66 -39.87 -17.55
N ALA A 490 31.00 -38.75 -17.26
CA ALA A 490 30.88 -38.22 -15.90
C ALA A 490 29.63 -37.33 -15.72
N ALA A 491 29.23 -37.12 -14.48
CA ALA A 491 28.30 -36.06 -14.10
C ALA A 491 28.75 -35.41 -12.79
N LEU A 492 29.05 -34.12 -12.84
CA LEU A 492 29.65 -33.39 -11.73
C LEU A 492 28.60 -32.46 -11.12
N ARG A 493 28.33 -32.59 -9.82
CA ARG A 493 27.49 -31.63 -9.09
C ARG A 493 28.34 -30.43 -8.70
N VAL A 494 27.93 -29.23 -9.09
CA VAL A 494 28.66 -27.98 -8.87
C VAL A 494 27.79 -27.06 -8.04
N LYS A 495 28.24 -26.71 -6.83
CA LYS A 495 27.58 -25.70 -5.98
C LYS A 495 27.67 -24.34 -6.64
N THR A 496 26.64 -23.52 -6.46
CA THR A 496 26.64 -22.13 -6.92
C THR A 496 26.64 -21.18 -5.73
N VAL A 497 27.18 -19.97 -5.93
CA VAL A 497 27.12 -18.87 -4.98
C VAL A 497 26.32 -17.76 -5.64
N ARG A 498 25.13 -17.44 -5.09
CA ARG A 498 24.17 -16.49 -5.68
C ARG A 498 23.88 -16.79 -7.16
N GLY A 499 23.77 -18.07 -7.51
CA GLY A 499 23.50 -18.53 -8.89
C GLY A 499 24.74 -18.59 -9.79
N ARG A 500 25.91 -18.10 -9.39
CA ARG A 500 27.15 -18.18 -10.16
C ARG A 500 27.93 -19.44 -9.81
N PHE A 501 28.55 -20.08 -10.80
CA PHE A 501 29.35 -21.28 -10.57
C PHE A 501 30.63 -21.31 -11.39
N ARG A 502 31.60 -22.06 -10.87
CA ARG A 502 32.84 -22.44 -11.56
C ARG A 502 32.94 -23.96 -11.53
N ALA A 503 32.77 -24.61 -12.67
CA ALA A 503 32.93 -26.05 -12.80
C ALA A 503 34.33 -26.38 -13.32
N VAL A 504 35.02 -27.26 -12.62
CA VAL A 504 36.34 -27.76 -13.02
C VAL A 504 36.17 -29.21 -13.46
N VAL A 505 36.37 -29.47 -14.75
CA VAL A 505 36.04 -30.74 -15.39
C VAL A 505 37.34 -31.47 -15.81
N PRO A 506 37.64 -32.65 -15.23
CA PRO A 506 38.79 -33.44 -15.64
C PRO A 506 38.50 -34.16 -16.97
N LEU A 507 39.35 -33.92 -17.98
CA LEU A 507 39.28 -34.59 -19.28
C LEU A 507 40.50 -35.50 -19.42
N THR A 508 40.36 -36.77 -19.04
CA THR A 508 41.49 -37.70 -18.85
C THR A 508 41.97 -38.39 -20.12
N LYS A 509 41.08 -38.62 -21.10
CA LYS A 509 41.41 -39.27 -22.37
C LYS A 509 41.39 -38.25 -23.51
N PRO A 510 42.28 -38.34 -24.51
CA PRO A 510 42.19 -37.49 -25.70
C PRO A 510 40.86 -37.70 -26.44
N GLY A 511 40.30 -36.65 -27.04
CA GLY A 511 39.03 -36.73 -27.78
C GLY A 511 38.21 -35.45 -27.68
N LEU A 512 37.10 -35.41 -28.42
CA LEU A 512 36.14 -34.32 -28.32
C LEU A 512 35.14 -34.59 -27.18
N TYR A 513 34.97 -33.61 -26.30
CA TYR A 513 34.03 -33.68 -25.20
C TYR A 513 32.90 -32.69 -25.39
N ARG A 514 31.69 -33.14 -25.07
CA ARG A 514 30.48 -32.35 -24.97
C ARG A 514 30.15 -32.15 -23.49
N LEU A 515 30.19 -30.90 -23.06
CA LEU A 515 29.92 -30.48 -21.69
C LEU A 515 28.56 -29.78 -21.66
N ARG A 516 27.58 -30.38 -20.99
CA ARG A 516 26.24 -29.81 -20.85
C ARG A 516 25.98 -29.44 -19.39
N VAL A 517 25.65 -28.18 -19.14
CA VAL A 517 25.21 -27.75 -17.80
C VAL A 517 23.70 -27.90 -17.71
N THR A 518 23.24 -28.67 -16.71
CA THR A 518 21.82 -28.92 -16.46
C THR A 518 21.45 -28.61 -15.02
N PHE A 519 20.20 -28.23 -14.83
CA PHE A 519 19.52 -28.13 -13.55
C PHE A 519 18.48 -29.24 -13.50
N ARG A 520 18.51 -30.07 -12.46
CA ARG A 520 17.67 -31.28 -12.36
C ARG A 520 16.22 -31.02 -11.95
N GLY A 521 15.87 -29.78 -11.57
CA GLY A 521 14.60 -29.46 -10.94
C GLY A 521 14.71 -29.34 -9.42
N ASP A 522 13.83 -28.55 -8.82
CA ASP A 522 13.58 -28.47 -7.38
C ASP A 522 12.09 -28.19 -7.12
N LYS A 523 11.71 -27.96 -5.86
CA LYS A 523 10.32 -27.62 -5.49
C LYS A 523 9.81 -26.34 -6.16
N LEU A 524 10.71 -25.47 -6.62
CA LEU A 524 10.38 -24.16 -7.17
C LEU A 524 10.46 -24.12 -8.70
N ASN A 525 11.25 -24.94 -9.36
CA ASN A 525 11.44 -24.89 -10.80
C ASN A 525 11.62 -26.29 -11.39
N VAL A 526 11.12 -26.50 -12.60
CA VAL A 526 11.36 -27.74 -13.35
C VAL A 526 12.81 -27.81 -13.85
N ALA A 527 13.19 -28.97 -14.40
CA ALA A 527 14.50 -29.14 -14.98
C ALA A 527 14.74 -28.13 -16.12
N GLY A 528 16.01 -27.73 -16.26
CA GLY A 528 16.45 -26.80 -17.31
C GLY A 528 17.88 -27.11 -17.71
N GLY A 529 18.35 -26.53 -18.80
CA GLY A 529 19.71 -26.76 -19.27
C GLY A 529 20.11 -25.78 -20.35
N GLN A 530 21.41 -25.76 -20.61
CA GLN A 530 22.00 -24.96 -21.68
C GLN A 530 22.27 -25.83 -22.92
N ALA A 531 22.44 -25.17 -24.06
CA ALA A 531 23.21 -25.67 -25.20
C ALA A 531 24.61 -26.20 -24.81
N ASP A 532 25.13 -27.07 -25.67
CA ASP A 532 26.38 -27.79 -25.43
C ASP A 532 27.62 -26.91 -25.61
N ALA A 533 28.60 -27.06 -24.70
CA ALA A 533 29.95 -26.55 -24.89
C ALA A 533 30.87 -27.70 -25.31
N TYR A 534 31.68 -27.46 -26.34
CA TYR A 534 32.60 -28.48 -26.88
C TYR A 534 34.05 -28.15 -26.51
N VAL A 535 34.77 -29.12 -25.96
CA VAL A 535 36.18 -29.00 -25.57
C VAL A 535 36.95 -30.21 -26.08
N ARG A 536 38.02 -29.97 -26.84
CA ARG A 536 38.87 -31.04 -27.36
C ARG A 536 40.07 -31.27 -26.44
N ALA A 537 40.17 -32.46 -25.86
CA ALA A 537 41.34 -32.87 -25.09
C ALA A 537 42.38 -33.49 -26.03
N VAL A 538 43.62 -32.99 -26.00
CA VAL A 538 44.71 -33.40 -26.91
C VAL A 538 45.90 -33.96 -26.13
N ARG A 539 46.72 -34.82 -26.76
CA ARG A 539 47.95 -35.36 -26.14
C ARG A 539 49.08 -34.32 -26.07
N LYS A 540 49.13 -33.40 -27.03
CA LYS A 540 50.06 -32.26 -27.11
C LYS A 540 49.29 -31.03 -27.60
N LEU A 541 49.55 -29.87 -27.04
CA LEU A 541 49.10 -28.59 -27.59
C LEU A 541 50.12 -28.20 -28.65
N ASN A 542 49.84 -28.47 -29.93
CA ASN A 542 50.68 -27.92 -30.99
C ASN A 542 50.40 -26.41 -31.06
N GLY A 543 51.47 -25.61 -31.09
CA GLY A 543 51.42 -24.14 -30.96
C GLY A 543 50.42 -23.50 -31.91
N ALA A 544 49.61 -22.58 -31.38
CA ALA A 544 48.86 -21.65 -32.22
C ALA A 544 49.87 -20.66 -32.81
N ALA A 545 49.80 -20.49 -34.14
CA ALA A 545 50.44 -19.39 -34.84
C ALA A 545 50.12 -18.07 -34.14
N ALA A 546 51.16 -17.30 -33.85
CA ALA A 546 51.04 -15.89 -33.55
C ALA A 546 50.48 -15.20 -34.80
N ALA A 547 49.29 -14.61 -34.70
CA ALA A 547 48.87 -13.60 -35.66
C ALA A 547 49.72 -12.34 -35.41
N PRO A 548 50.27 -11.68 -36.45
CA PRO A 548 51.12 -10.52 -36.27
C PRO A 548 50.29 -9.32 -35.80
N ALA A 549 50.82 -8.59 -34.82
CA ALA A 549 50.33 -7.26 -34.47
C ALA A 549 50.61 -6.31 -35.65
N GLY A 550 49.54 -5.89 -36.34
CA GLY A 550 49.56 -4.78 -37.28
C GLY A 550 49.56 -3.45 -36.53
N ARG A 551 50.43 -2.55 -36.98
CA ARG A 551 50.66 -1.17 -36.51
C ARG A 551 49.45 -0.27 -36.70
#